data_AF-A0A1R0ZDQ1-F1
#
_entry.id   AF-A0A1R0ZDQ1-F1
#
_cell.length_a   1.000
_cell.length_b   1.000
_cell.length_c   1.000
_cell.angle_alpha   90.00
_cell.angle_beta   90.00
_cell.angle_gamma   90.00
#
_symmetry.space_group_name_H-M   'P 1'
#
loop_
_entity.id
_entity.type
_entity.pdbx_description
1 polymer ?
#
loop_
_entity_poly.entity_id
_entity_poly.type
_entity_poly.pdbx_seq_one_letter_code
_entity_poly.pdbx_strand_id
1 'polypeptide(L)'
;MEEYGIFLGFNNQAEAFRLPVNPETLEIKESGDGKSYTIIDLGEINTIAYPKLTEITIESIFPAQKYPFVLVQEDGLKRPFEYVELIKKWMTSRRPIRFVFSGVSYADDTKKADGKLNNPQKWLKESSTSEDKSIEIDFGVNMAMSIEGFSWKLSAGTSGDIEYSLSLKKYVFYQAVAVKVVKDEVKVEQKRANEKPKPKTYIMKSKDNLWKIAKEILGDGKRCGEIQKLNGIKDSELRKLPIGKVIKLP
;
A
#
# COMPACT_ATOMS: atom_id res chain seq x y z
N MET A 1 8.96 12.35 -21.57
CA MET A 1 9.90 12.62 -20.47
C MET A 1 9.56 11.63 -19.37
N GLU A 2 10.48 10.73 -19.00
CA GLU A 2 10.26 9.80 -17.89
C GLU A 2 10.39 10.61 -16.60
N GLU A 3 9.28 10.76 -15.87
CA GLU A 3 9.23 11.45 -14.58
C GLU A 3 8.95 10.39 -13.51
N TYR A 4 9.64 10.41 -12.37
CA TYR A 4 9.29 9.51 -11.27
C TYR A 4 8.22 10.14 -10.37
N GLY A 5 7.39 9.29 -9.77
CA GLY A 5 6.34 9.68 -8.86
C GLY A 5 6.46 8.96 -7.52
N ILE A 6 6.29 9.71 -6.44
CA ILE A 6 6.17 9.16 -5.09
C ILE A 6 4.72 9.27 -4.63
N PHE A 7 4.23 8.18 -4.06
CA PHE A 7 2.86 8.05 -3.63
C PHE A 7 2.78 7.41 -2.26
N LEU A 8 1.82 7.89 -1.47
CA LEU A 8 1.48 7.30 -0.19
C LEU A 8 0.02 6.83 -0.22
N GLY A 9 -0.21 5.61 0.30
CA GLY A 9 -1.53 5.00 0.36
C GLY A 9 -1.84 4.41 1.72
N PHE A 10 -3.12 4.31 2.07
CA PHE A 10 -3.61 3.80 3.34
C PHE A 10 -4.85 2.92 3.17
N ASN A 11 -5.00 1.93 4.06
CA ASN A 11 -6.15 1.04 4.12
C ASN A 11 -6.49 0.40 2.76
N ASN A 12 -5.52 -0.33 2.20
CA ASN A 12 -5.63 -0.90 0.85
C ASN A 12 -6.09 0.14 -0.19
N GLN A 13 -5.46 1.33 -0.13
CA GLN A 13 -5.59 2.38 -1.15
C GLN A 13 -6.97 3.04 -1.19
N ALA A 14 -7.79 2.83 -0.15
CA ALA A 14 -9.03 3.59 0.04
C ALA A 14 -8.74 5.10 0.14
N GLU A 15 -7.60 5.45 0.73
CA GLU A 15 -7.05 6.80 0.74
C GLU A 15 -5.64 6.73 0.14
N ALA A 16 -5.35 7.57 -0.86
CA ALA A 16 -4.02 7.65 -1.47
C ALA A 16 -3.80 9.01 -2.12
N PHE A 17 -2.56 9.47 -2.17
CA PHE A 17 -2.18 10.68 -2.89
C PHE A 17 -0.75 10.60 -3.45
N ARG A 18 -0.50 11.34 -4.53
CA ARG A 18 0.85 11.63 -5.07
C ARG A 18 1.44 12.79 -4.29
N LEU A 19 2.71 12.72 -3.93
CA LEU A 19 3.40 13.89 -3.39
C LEU A 19 3.30 15.04 -4.42
N PRO A 20 2.83 16.24 -4.01
CA PRO A 20 2.64 17.34 -4.94
C PRO A 20 3.96 17.85 -5.51
N VAL A 21 5.05 17.71 -4.74
CA VAL A 21 6.41 18.08 -5.11
C VAL A 21 7.30 16.89 -4.77
N ASN A 22 8.17 16.50 -5.70
CA ASN A 22 9.18 15.48 -5.42
C ASN A 22 10.24 16.03 -4.47
N PRO A 23 10.76 15.24 -3.51
CA PRO A 23 11.85 15.67 -2.65
C PRO A 23 13.12 15.87 -3.49
N GLU A 24 13.99 16.79 -3.04
CA GLU A 24 15.29 17.00 -3.70
C GLU A 24 16.19 15.76 -3.56
N THR A 25 16.14 15.11 -2.40
CA THR A 25 16.84 13.86 -2.13
C THR A 25 15.89 12.85 -1.50
N LEU A 26 16.01 11.59 -1.91
CA LEU A 26 15.30 10.47 -1.31
C LEU A 26 16.35 9.56 -0.65
N GLU A 27 16.47 9.64 0.67
CA GLU A 27 17.44 8.83 1.42
C GLU A 27 16.80 7.48 1.80
N ILE A 28 17.34 6.38 1.27
CA ILE A 28 16.95 5.00 1.61
C ILE A 28 18.12 4.36 2.36
N LYS A 29 17.92 4.08 3.65
CA LYS A 29 18.92 3.43 4.51
C LYS A 29 18.64 1.95 4.63
N GLU A 30 19.58 1.15 4.18
CA GLU A 30 19.62 -0.30 4.40
C GLU A 30 20.92 -0.63 5.13
N SER A 31 20.83 -1.38 6.21
CA SER A 31 21.99 -1.67 7.06
C SER A 31 21.92 -3.12 7.54
N GLY A 32 23.06 -3.79 7.66
CA GLY A 32 23.15 -5.09 8.32
C GLY A 32 22.94 -4.98 9.83
N ASP A 33 22.43 -6.04 10.46
CA ASP A 33 22.41 -6.17 11.94
C ASP A 33 23.61 -6.98 12.46
N GLY A 34 24.72 -6.97 11.71
CA GLY A 34 25.93 -7.70 12.07
C GLY A 34 26.55 -7.20 13.38
N LYS A 35 27.20 -8.11 14.11
CA LYS A 35 27.93 -7.79 15.34
C LYS A 35 29.41 -8.06 15.14
N SER A 36 30.26 -7.08 15.47
CA SER A 36 31.70 -7.22 15.52
C SER A 36 32.14 -7.84 16.85
N TYR A 37 33.06 -8.82 16.79
CA TYR A 37 33.74 -9.39 17.95
C TYR A 37 35.24 -9.34 17.71
N THR A 38 36.01 -8.96 18.72
CA THR A 38 37.47 -9.03 18.68
C THR A 38 37.92 -10.34 19.32
N ILE A 39 38.61 -11.18 18.55
CA ILE A 39 39.21 -12.42 19.05
C ILE A 39 40.71 -12.20 19.23
N ILE A 40 41.20 -12.52 20.42
CA ILE A 40 42.64 -12.55 20.71
C ILE A 40 43.24 -13.61 19.77
N ASP A 41 44.14 -13.19 18.87
CA ASP A 41 44.83 -13.94 17.79
C ASP A 41 44.20 -13.91 16.38
N LEU A 42 42.92 -13.56 16.22
CA LEU A 42 42.24 -13.50 14.90
C LEU A 42 41.86 -12.08 14.47
N GLY A 43 41.96 -11.10 15.37
CA GLY A 43 41.58 -9.72 15.10
C GLY A 43 40.06 -9.50 15.19
N GLU A 44 39.56 -8.45 14.53
CA GLU A 44 38.13 -8.16 14.47
C GLU A 44 37.43 -9.07 13.45
N ILE A 45 36.44 -9.84 13.92
CA ILE A 45 35.55 -10.64 13.07
C ILE A 45 34.15 -10.01 13.07
N ASN A 46 33.48 -10.02 11.91
CA ASN A 46 32.10 -9.54 11.78
C ASN A 46 31.15 -10.72 11.56
N THR A 47 30.08 -10.77 12.34
CA THR A 47 29.02 -11.78 12.16
C THR A 47 27.96 -11.28 11.18
N ILE A 48 27.58 -12.11 10.21
CA ILE A 48 26.55 -11.77 9.23
C ILE A 48 25.18 -12.13 9.85
N ALA A 49 24.42 -11.11 10.23
CA ALA A 49 23.03 -11.25 10.69
C ALA A 49 22.06 -10.80 9.59
N TYR A 50 20.76 -10.92 9.87
CA TYR A 50 19.72 -10.37 9.00
C TYR A 50 19.85 -8.84 8.87
N PRO A 51 19.44 -8.24 7.74
CA PRO A 51 19.43 -6.79 7.60
C PRO A 51 18.42 -6.14 8.56
N LYS A 52 18.75 -4.94 9.01
CA LYS A 52 17.81 -4.03 9.69
C LYS A 52 16.70 -3.64 8.72
N LEU A 53 15.58 -3.19 9.31
CA LEU A 53 14.45 -2.68 8.54
C LEU A 53 14.87 -1.44 7.76
N THR A 54 14.57 -1.42 6.46
CA THR A 54 14.80 -0.28 5.58
C THR A 54 14.14 0.98 6.16
N GLU A 55 14.88 2.08 6.20
CA GLU A 55 14.38 3.39 6.64
C GLU A 55 14.39 4.35 5.44
N ILE A 56 13.33 5.17 5.31
CA ILE A 56 13.21 6.18 4.26
C ILE A 56 12.93 7.52 4.90
N THR A 57 13.68 8.54 4.49
CA THR A 57 13.42 9.94 4.87
C THR A 57 13.01 10.73 3.63
N ILE A 58 11.90 11.47 3.75
CA ILE A 58 11.36 12.32 2.70
C ILE A 58 11.27 13.74 3.20
N GLU A 59 11.93 14.67 2.52
CA GLU A 59 11.87 16.11 2.82
C GLU A 59 11.35 16.85 1.60
N SER A 60 10.23 17.56 1.76
CA SER A 60 9.59 18.28 0.65
C SER A 60 8.64 19.36 1.16
N ILE A 61 7.81 19.88 0.26
CA ILE A 61 6.87 20.98 0.49
C ILE A 61 5.47 20.55 0.07
N PHE A 62 4.47 20.88 0.90
CA PHE A 62 3.07 20.94 0.48
C PHE A 62 2.75 22.37 0.02
N PRO A 63 2.53 22.59 -1.28
CA PRO A 63 2.38 23.93 -1.83
C PRO A 63 0.95 24.46 -1.64
N ALA A 64 0.82 25.72 -1.23
CA ALA A 64 -0.45 26.43 -1.05
C ALA A 64 -1.05 26.93 -2.37
N GLN A 65 -0.21 27.05 -3.40
CA GLN A 65 -0.57 27.51 -4.73
C GLN A 65 0.10 26.66 -5.79
N LYS A 66 -0.34 26.81 -7.03
CA LYS A 66 0.25 26.06 -8.14
C LYS A 66 1.56 26.70 -8.58
N TYR A 67 2.65 25.96 -8.43
CA TYR A 67 3.95 26.30 -8.99
C TYR A 67 4.29 25.43 -10.20
N PRO A 68 5.21 25.84 -11.08
CA PRO A 68 5.64 25.04 -12.23
C PRO A 68 6.19 23.65 -11.87
N PHE A 69 6.74 23.49 -10.66
CA PHE A 69 7.27 22.22 -10.15
C PHE A 69 6.23 21.34 -9.44
N VAL A 70 4.95 21.76 -9.41
CA VAL A 70 3.88 20.95 -8.83
C VAL A 70 3.42 19.90 -9.84
N LEU A 71 3.48 18.63 -9.42
CA LEU A 71 3.28 17.46 -10.29
C LEU A 71 1.82 16.98 -10.34
N VAL A 72 0.94 17.64 -9.60
CA VAL A 72 -0.49 17.32 -9.49
C VAL A 72 -1.28 18.39 -10.22
N GLN A 73 -2.31 18.00 -10.97
CA GLN A 73 -3.20 18.97 -11.64
C GLN A 73 -4.01 19.76 -10.60
N GLU A 74 -4.53 20.92 -11.00
CA GLU A 74 -5.23 21.86 -10.11
C GLU A 74 -6.41 21.24 -9.36
N ASP A 75 -7.14 20.33 -10.01
CA ASP A 75 -8.27 19.60 -9.43
C ASP A 75 -7.85 18.57 -8.37
N GLY A 76 -6.60 18.11 -8.42
CA GLY A 76 -6.03 17.13 -7.50
C GLY A 76 -5.19 17.72 -6.36
N LEU A 77 -4.80 19.00 -6.46
CA LEU A 77 -3.96 19.65 -5.45
C LEU A 77 -4.78 19.98 -4.20
N LYS A 78 -4.43 19.35 -3.08
CA LYS A 78 -5.08 19.61 -1.79
C LYS A 78 -4.46 20.83 -1.12
N ARG A 79 -5.18 21.41 -0.16
CA ARG A 79 -4.59 22.47 0.67
C ARG A 79 -3.46 21.87 1.52
N PRO A 80 -2.37 22.61 1.81
CA PRO A 80 -1.23 22.10 2.57
C PRO A 80 -1.61 21.41 3.88
N PHE A 81 -2.52 22.02 4.65
CA PHE A 81 -3.01 21.45 5.90
C PHE A 81 -3.77 20.14 5.74
N GLU A 82 -4.44 19.91 4.61
CA GLU A 82 -5.17 18.65 4.38
C GLU A 82 -4.21 17.46 4.24
N TYR A 83 -3.02 17.67 3.65
CA TYR A 83 -1.97 16.64 3.63
C TYR A 83 -1.47 16.34 5.05
N VAL A 84 -1.22 17.38 5.84
CA VAL A 84 -0.77 17.27 7.23
C VAL A 84 -1.79 16.49 8.07
N GLU A 85 -3.07 16.84 7.98
CA GLU A 85 -4.15 16.14 8.70
C GLU A 85 -4.27 14.68 8.29
N LEU A 86 -4.15 14.40 7.00
CA LEU A 86 -4.26 13.04 6.47
C LEU A 86 -3.08 12.17 6.94
N ILE A 87 -1.84 12.67 6.92
CA ILE A 87 -0.68 11.95 7.45
C ILE A 87 -0.82 11.74 8.97
N LYS A 88 -1.25 12.77 9.73
CA LYS A 88 -1.52 12.63 11.17
C LYS A 88 -2.61 11.60 11.47
N LYS A 89 -3.68 11.57 10.66
CA LYS A 89 -4.75 10.57 10.77
C LYS A 89 -4.21 9.16 10.52
N TRP A 90 -3.37 8.97 9.51
CA TRP A 90 -2.75 7.67 9.24
C TRP A 90 -1.80 7.25 10.37
N MET A 91 -1.00 8.18 10.90
CA MET A 91 -0.11 7.93 12.05
C MET A 91 -0.90 7.52 13.30
N THR A 92 -1.96 8.25 13.64
CA THR A 92 -2.82 7.96 14.82
C THR A 92 -3.61 6.66 14.68
N SER A 93 -3.84 6.18 13.45
CA SER A 93 -4.50 4.89 13.21
C SER A 93 -3.65 3.68 13.63
N ARG A 94 -2.34 3.86 13.84
CA ARG A 94 -1.36 2.81 14.18
C ARG A 94 -1.34 1.66 13.18
N ARG A 95 -1.59 1.96 11.91
CA ARG A 95 -1.56 0.99 10.81
C ARG A 95 -0.48 1.38 9.80
N PRO A 96 0.13 0.40 9.12
CA PRO A 96 1.10 0.70 8.09
C PRO A 96 0.46 1.45 6.91
N ILE A 97 1.24 2.33 6.31
CA ILE A 97 0.95 2.95 5.02
C ILE A 97 1.68 2.19 3.92
N ARG A 98 1.31 2.46 2.67
CA ARG A 98 2.04 2.01 1.48
C ARG A 98 2.84 3.16 0.91
N PHE A 99 4.14 2.97 0.85
CA PHE A 99 5.05 3.83 0.10
C PHE A 99 5.23 3.23 -1.29
N VAL A 100 4.99 4.02 -2.33
CA VAL A 100 5.28 3.62 -3.70
C VAL A 100 6.14 4.67 -4.40
N PHE A 101 7.25 4.24 -4.96
CA PHE A 101 8.09 5.02 -5.88
C PHE A 101 8.09 4.30 -7.22
N SER A 102 7.66 4.98 -8.28
CA SER A 102 7.55 4.41 -9.63
C SER A 102 8.03 5.41 -10.66
N GLY A 103 8.67 4.91 -11.73
CA GLY A 103 8.71 5.63 -12.99
C GLY A 103 7.28 5.88 -13.49
N VAL A 104 6.99 7.12 -13.89
CA VAL A 104 5.73 7.52 -14.52
C VAL A 104 6.07 7.88 -15.96
N SER A 105 5.60 7.05 -16.89
CA SER A 105 5.63 7.37 -18.30
C SER A 105 4.37 8.17 -18.64
N TYR A 106 4.53 9.43 -19.05
CA TYR A 106 3.46 10.12 -19.74
C TYR A 106 3.37 9.52 -21.15
N ALA A 107 2.30 8.79 -21.43
CA ALA A 107 2.00 8.38 -22.80
C ALA A 107 1.93 9.66 -23.65
N ASP A 108 2.78 9.72 -24.67
CA ASP A 108 2.93 10.85 -25.58
C ASP A 108 1.56 11.38 -26.03
N ASP A 109 1.31 12.68 -25.81
CA ASP A 109 0.02 13.39 -25.87
C ASP A 109 -0.54 13.54 -27.31
N THR A 110 -0.47 12.50 -28.15
CA THR A 110 -1.10 12.50 -29.47
C THR A 110 -2.55 12.01 -29.46
N LYS A 111 -3.08 11.57 -28.31
CA LYS A 111 -4.51 11.30 -28.15
C LYS A 111 -5.01 11.89 -26.84
N LYS A 112 -5.50 13.13 -26.94
CA LYS A 112 -6.51 13.70 -26.04
C LYS A 112 -7.68 12.72 -25.95
N ALA A 113 -7.62 11.81 -24.98
CA ALA A 113 -8.75 11.03 -24.53
C ALA A 113 -9.06 11.48 -23.11
N ASP A 114 -9.90 12.50 -23.01
CA ASP A 114 -10.80 12.82 -21.92
C ASP A 114 -10.31 12.45 -20.49
N GLY A 115 -9.43 13.29 -19.97
CA GLY A 115 -9.59 13.82 -18.61
C GLY A 115 -9.39 12.89 -17.41
N LYS A 116 -8.59 11.82 -17.47
CA LYS A 116 -8.27 10.99 -16.28
C LYS A 116 -6.86 10.40 -16.27
N LEU A 117 -5.82 11.24 -16.19
CA LEU A 117 -4.43 10.78 -16.04
C LEU A 117 -3.84 10.90 -14.62
N ASN A 118 -4.58 11.49 -13.68
CA ASN A 118 -4.15 11.61 -12.28
C ASN A 118 -4.77 10.59 -11.32
N ASN A 119 -5.43 9.54 -11.81
CA ASN A 119 -6.08 8.59 -10.91
C ASN A 119 -5.03 7.76 -10.15
N PRO A 120 -4.84 7.96 -8.83
CA PRO A 120 -3.85 7.20 -8.08
C PRO A 120 -4.11 5.70 -8.13
N GLN A 121 -5.33 5.29 -8.43
CA GLN A 121 -5.74 3.89 -8.50
C GLN A 121 -5.28 3.17 -9.78
N LYS A 122 -4.90 3.89 -10.85
CA LYS A 122 -4.51 3.27 -12.13
C LYS A 122 -3.10 2.69 -12.05
N TRP A 123 -2.09 3.52 -11.78
CA TRP A 123 -0.70 3.07 -11.65
C TRP A 123 -0.51 2.12 -10.46
N LEU A 124 -1.33 2.27 -9.43
CA LEU A 124 -1.24 1.44 -8.23
C LEU A 124 -1.71 0.00 -8.49
N LYS A 125 -2.69 -0.20 -9.37
CA LYS A 125 -3.02 -1.52 -9.91
C LYS A 125 -1.87 -2.08 -10.76
N GLU A 126 -1.24 -1.24 -11.57
CA GLU A 126 -0.09 -1.62 -12.39
C GLU A 126 1.09 -2.08 -11.50
N SER A 127 1.39 -1.36 -10.40
CA SER A 127 2.44 -1.73 -9.42
C SER A 127 2.12 -2.97 -8.57
N SER A 128 0.84 -3.29 -8.34
CA SER A 128 0.46 -4.54 -7.65
C SER A 128 0.61 -5.78 -8.53
N THR A 129 0.64 -5.59 -9.85
CA THR A 129 0.83 -6.67 -10.82
C THR A 129 2.32 -7.01 -11.00
N SER A 130 3.22 -6.07 -10.67
CA SER A 130 4.67 -6.26 -10.73
C SER A 130 5.28 -6.91 -9.48
N GLU A 131 4.51 -7.11 -8.40
CA GLU A 131 4.98 -7.73 -7.14
C GLU A 131 5.46 -9.20 -7.32
N ASP A 132 5.01 -9.91 -8.37
CA ASP A 132 5.35 -11.31 -8.68
C ASP A 132 6.49 -11.48 -9.71
N LYS A 133 7.03 -10.39 -10.27
CA LYS A 133 8.17 -10.44 -11.21
C LYS A 133 9.43 -9.87 -10.54
N SER A 134 9.99 -10.64 -9.62
CA SER A 134 11.34 -10.38 -9.15
C SER A 134 12.32 -10.51 -10.32
N ILE A 135 12.99 -9.41 -10.65
CA ILE A 135 14.10 -9.29 -11.61
C ILE A 135 13.63 -9.12 -13.07
N GLU A 136 13.21 -7.90 -13.38
CA GLU A 136 13.57 -7.15 -14.60
C GLU A 136 13.31 -5.67 -14.27
N ILE A 137 14.34 -4.83 -14.38
CA ILE A 137 14.37 -3.46 -13.86
C ILE A 137 13.37 -2.58 -14.63
N ASP A 138 12.32 -2.15 -13.94
CA ASP A 138 11.63 -0.87 -14.12
C ASP A 138 11.16 -0.44 -12.71
N PHE A 139 11.79 0.59 -12.14
CA PHE A 139 11.86 0.85 -10.68
C PHE A 139 10.49 1.20 -10.07
N GLY A 140 9.69 0.19 -9.73
CA GLY A 140 8.49 0.28 -8.89
C GLY A 140 8.75 -0.25 -7.47
N VAL A 141 9.25 0.59 -6.57
CA VAL A 141 9.37 0.24 -5.14
C VAL A 141 7.97 0.33 -4.52
N ASN A 142 7.42 -0.77 -4.01
CA ASN A 142 6.16 -0.80 -3.26
C ASN A 142 6.39 -1.48 -1.91
N MET A 143 6.33 -0.70 -0.82
CA MET A 143 6.65 -1.18 0.52
C MET A 143 5.57 -0.79 1.54
N ALA A 144 5.27 -1.71 2.46
CA ALA A 144 4.54 -1.38 3.68
C ALA A 144 5.49 -0.68 4.66
N MET A 145 5.09 0.49 5.14
CA MET A 145 5.90 1.34 6.01
C MET A 145 5.12 1.78 7.24
N SER A 146 5.77 1.86 8.40
CA SER A 146 5.30 2.63 9.56
C SER A 146 5.79 4.07 9.46
N ILE A 147 4.98 5.01 9.95
CA ILE A 147 5.39 6.41 10.11
C ILE A 147 6.07 6.52 11.47
N GLU A 148 7.39 6.70 11.49
CA GLU A 148 8.18 6.86 12.71
C GLU A 148 8.18 8.32 13.18
N GLY A 149 8.14 9.26 12.24
CA GLY A 149 8.18 10.69 12.55
C GLY A 149 7.58 11.52 11.42
N PHE A 150 6.87 12.57 11.80
CA PHE A 150 6.37 13.56 10.86
C PHE A 150 6.45 14.95 11.49
N SER A 151 7.35 15.78 10.98
CA SER A 151 7.54 17.17 11.39
C SER A 151 7.20 18.09 10.22
N TRP A 152 6.64 19.26 10.53
CA TRP A 152 6.29 20.26 9.53
C TRP A 152 6.40 21.65 10.14
N LYS A 153 6.71 22.63 9.30
CA LYS A 153 6.89 24.03 9.70
C LYS A 153 6.37 24.97 8.62
N LEU A 154 6.04 26.19 9.05
CA LEU A 154 5.69 27.30 8.18
C LEU A 154 6.88 28.26 8.17
N SER A 155 7.41 28.57 6.99
CA SER A 155 8.45 29.58 6.84
C SER A 155 7.78 30.96 6.70
N ALA A 156 8.21 31.94 7.48
CA ALA A 156 7.67 33.29 7.43
C ALA A 156 8.04 33.96 6.10
N GLY A 157 7.05 34.52 5.40
CA GLY A 157 7.23 35.15 4.09
C GLY A 157 6.89 34.26 2.89
N THR A 158 6.58 32.99 3.11
CA THR A 158 6.07 32.08 2.08
C THR A 158 4.54 32.16 2.00
N SER A 159 3.97 31.93 0.81
CA SER A 159 2.53 32.07 0.49
C SER A 159 1.59 31.04 1.15
N GLY A 160 1.95 30.51 2.32
CA GLY A 160 1.23 29.47 3.04
C GLY A 160 1.72 28.04 2.78
N ASP A 161 2.86 27.88 2.09
CA ASP A 161 3.48 26.58 1.85
C ASP A 161 3.95 25.95 3.17
N ILE A 162 3.87 24.61 3.27
CA ILE A 162 4.31 23.86 4.43
C ILE A 162 5.52 23.00 4.06
N GLU A 163 6.67 23.28 4.67
CA GLU A 163 7.84 22.39 4.63
C GLU A 163 7.62 21.22 5.59
N TYR A 164 7.96 20.00 5.17
CA TYR A 164 7.82 18.82 6.01
C TYR A 164 8.99 17.84 5.89
N SER A 165 9.20 17.07 6.95
CA SER A 165 10.07 15.90 6.98
C SER A 165 9.27 14.69 7.47
N LEU A 166 9.31 13.59 6.71
CA LEU A 166 8.59 12.35 6.97
C LEU A 166 9.58 11.20 7.05
N SER A 167 9.65 10.55 8.21
CA SER A 167 10.49 9.39 8.47
C SER A 167 9.65 8.12 8.47
N LEU A 168 10.00 7.18 7.58
CA LEU A 168 9.33 5.92 7.37
C LEU A 168 10.26 4.76 7.70
N LYS A 169 9.69 3.68 8.24
CA LYS A 169 10.42 2.43 8.50
C LYS A 169 9.67 1.25 7.96
N LYS A 170 10.37 0.30 7.36
CA LYS A 170 9.75 -0.90 6.76
C LYS A 170 8.93 -1.66 7.79
N TYR A 171 7.65 -1.80 7.51
CA TYR A 171 6.73 -2.56 8.34
C TYR A 171 6.74 -4.03 7.92
N VAL A 172 7.10 -4.91 8.85
CA VAL A 172 7.01 -6.37 8.66
C VAL A 172 5.76 -6.86 9.36
N PHE A 173 4.83 -7.42 8.59
CA PHE A 173 3.62 -8.04 9.13
C PHE A 173 4.01 -9.24 9.98
N TYR A 174 3.78 -9.16 11.29
CA TYR A 174 3.88 -10.30 12.19
C TYR A 174 2.48 -10.72 12.63
N GLN A 175 2.17 -12.00 12.50
CA GLN A 175 1.05 -12.60 13.21
C GLN A 175 1.62 -13.28 14.45
N ALA A 176 0.96 -13.11 15.59
CA ALA A 176 1.22 -13.96 16.74
C ALA A 176 0.84 -15.40 16.35
N VAL A 177 1.83 -16.23 16.03
CA VAL A 177 1.60 -17.66 15.88
C VAL A 177 1.32 -18.18 17.28
N ALA A 178 0.07 -18.50 17.58
CA ALA A 178 -0.26 -19.28 18.77
C ALA A 178 0.38 -20.66 18.59
N VAL A 179 1.56 -20.86 19.17
CA VAL A 179 2.25 -22.15 19.12
C VAL A 179 1.43 -23.12 19.97
N LYS A 180 0.69 -24.03 19.32
CA LYS A 180 0.19 -25.22 20.02
C LYS A 180 1.36 -26.17 20.15
N VAL A 181 1.94 -26.26 21.34
CA VAL A 181 2.94 -27.28 21.65
C VAL A 181 2.24 -28.64 21.60
N VAL A 182 2.47 -29.39 20.54
CA VAL A 182 2.09 -30.80 20.43
C VAL A 182 3.34 -31.57 19.98
N LYS A 183 3.97 -32.28 20.92
CA LYS A 183 5.08 -33.22 20.69
C LYS A 183 6.21 -32.69 19.80
N ASP A 184 7.03 -31.78 20.36
CA ASP A 184 8.43 -31.48 19.96
C ASP A 184 8.78 -31.19 18.49
N GLU A 185 7.81 -30.96 17.59
CA GLU A 185 8.10 -30.46 16.23
C GLU A 185 7.32 -29.17 15.92
N VAL A 186 8.06 -28.09 15.65
CA VAL A 186 7.51 -26.80 15.21
C VAL A 186 7.34 -26.83 13.68
N LYS A 187 6.11 -27.01 13.20
CA LYS A 187 5.76 -26.73 11.80
C LYS A 187 5.13 -25.34 11.67
N VAL A 188 5.82 -24.45 10.94
CA VAL A 188 5.34 -23.09 10.63
C VAL A 188 4.51 -23.13 9.36
N GLU A 189 3.18 -23.08 9.48
CA GLU A 189 2.29 -22.74 8.36
C GLU A 189 1.99 -21.22 8.40
N GLN A 190 2.66 -20.46 7.53
CA GLN A 190 2.35 -19.05 7.30
C GLN A 190 1.07 -18.91 6.46
N LYS A 191 -0.06 -18.57 7.08
CA LYS A 191 -1.22 -18.04 6.34
C LYS A 191 -1.11 -16.51 6.28
N ARG A 192 -0.79 -15.96 5.09
CA ARG A 192 -0.85 -14.51 4.83
C ARG A 192 -2.25 -13.99 5.17
N ALA A 193 -2.35 -12.97 6.02
CA ALA A 193 -3.61 -12.26 6.25
C ALA A 193 -3.83 -11.26 5.12
N ASN A 194 -5.01 -11.33 4.50
CA ASN A 194 -5.45 -10.42 3.45
C ASN A 194 -6.13 -9.21 4.13
N GLU A 195 -5.53 -8.03 4.08
CA GLU A 195 -6.05 -6.79 4.71
C GLU A 195 -7.22 -6.15 3.95
N LYS A 196 -7.74 -6.77 2.89
CA LYS A 196 -8.93 -6.27 2.20
C LYS A 196 -10.09 -6.22 3.19
N PRO A 197 -10.76 -5.06 3.41
CA PRO A 197 -12.05 -5.06 4.08
C PRO A 197 -12.95 -6.01 3.29
N LYS A 198 -13.38 -7.11 3.93
CA LYS A 198 -14.23 -8.10 3.27
C LYS A 198 -15.46 -7.37 2.74
N PRO A 199 -15.72 -7.39 1.42
CA PRO A 199 -16.85 -6.66 0.86
C PRO A 199 -18.14 -7.24 1.45
N LYS A 200 -19.01 -6.38 1.99
CA LYS A 200 -20.27 -6.79 2.62
C LYS A 200 -21.32 -7.26 1.60
N THR A 201 -21.15 -6.92 0.32
CA THR A 201 -22.11 -7.20 -0.76
C THR A 201 -21.40 -7.46 -2.09
N TYR A 202 -22.00 -8.32 -2.93
CA TYR A 202 -21.54 -8.65 -4.28
C TYR A 202 -22.70 -8.58 -5.28
N ILE A 203 -22.45 -8.07 -6.49
CA ILE A 203 -23.44 -8.05 -7.58
C ILE A 203 -23.12 -9.20 -8.53
N MET A 204 -24.05 -10.15 -8.67
CA MET A 204 -23.85 -11.33 -9.52
C MET A 204 -23.65 -10.94 -11.00
N LYS A 205 -22.59 -11.46 -11.62
CA LYS A 205 -22.35 -11.33 -13.06
C LYS A 205 -22.86 -12.56 -13.82
N SER A 206 -22.89 -12.45 -15.13
CA SER A 206 -23.25 -13.55 -16.03
C SER A 206 -22.28 -14.72 -15.86
N LYS A 207 -22.81 -15.93 -15.63
CA LYS A 207 -22.08 -17.20 -15.38
C LYS A 207 -21.47 -17.38 -13.99
N ASP A 208 -21.80 -16.53 -13.03
CA ASP A 208 -21.41 -16.73 -11.62
C ASP A 208 -22.32 -17.73 -10.91
N ASN A 209 -21.76 -18.42 -9.91
CA ASN A 209 -22.50 -19.23 -8.96
C ASN A 209 -21.98 -18.96 -7.54
N LEU A 210 -22.79 -19.27 -6.51
CA LEU A 210 -22.44 -18.95 -5.11
C LEU A 210 -21.10 -19.57 -4.68
N TRP A 211 -20.74 -20.72 -5.24
CA TRP A 211 -19.47 -21.40 -4.94
C TRP A 211 -18.25 -20.63 -5.47
N LYS A 212 -18.31 -20.16 -6.72
CA LYS A 212 -17.26 -19.31 -7.31
C LYS A 212 -17.12 -18.00 -6.53
N ILE A 213 -18.25 -17.37 -6.18
CA ILE A 213 -18.27 -16.13 -5.38
C ILE A 213 -17.62 -16.36 -4.00
N ALA A 214 -17.96 -17.45 -3.32
CA ALA A 214 -17.35 -17.81 -2.04
C ALA A 214 -15.84 -18.08 -2.17
N LYS A 215 -15.43 -18.79 -3.22
CA LYS A 215 -14.01 -19.08 -3.47
C LYS A 215 -13.21 -17.82 -3.80
N GLU A 216 -13.74 -16.93 -4.64
CA GLU A 216 -13.04 -15.70 -5.05
C GLU A 216 -12.98 -14.65 -3.94
N ILE A 217 -14.06 -14.49 -3.17
CA ILE A 217 -14.18 -13.36 -2.22
C ILE A 217 -13.85 -13.77 -0.79
N LEU A 218 -14.30 -14.96 -0.37
CA LEU A 218 -14.09 -15.47 0.99
C LEU A 218 -12.87 -16.41 1.08
N GLY A 219 -12.25 -16.75 -0.05
CA GLY A 219 -11.10 -17.66 -0.14
C GLY A 219 -11.45 -19.15 0.06
N ASP A 220 -12.71 -19.47 0.37
CA ASP A 220 -13.19 -20.82 0.62
C ASP A 220 -14.55 -21.05 -0.05
N GLY A 221 -14.57 -21.91 -1.06
CA GLY A 221 -15.79 -22.26 -1.80
C GLY A 221 -16.85 -22.97 -0.95
N LYS A 222 -16.47 -23.62 0.15
CA LYS A 222 -17.41 -24.30 1.06
C LYS A 222 -18.32 -23.32 1.81
N ARG A 223 -17.92 -22.03 1.89
CA ARG A 223 -18.72 -20.96 2.52
C ARG A 223 -19.90 -20.48 1.68
N CYS A 224 -20.16 -21.09 0.51
CA CYS A 224 -21.36 -20.78 -0.28
C CYS A 224 -22.66 -21.06 0.48
N GLY A 225 -22.67 -22.02 1.42
CA GLY A 225 -23.83 -22.29 2.27
C GLY A 225 -24.13 -21.16 3.27
N GLU A 226 -23.11 -20.43 3.74
CA GLU A 226 -23.31 -19.25 4.58
C GLU A 226 -23.95 -18.12 3.77
N ILE A 227 -23.44 -17.86 2.57
CA ILE A 227 -24.00 -16.88 1.64
C ILE A 227 -25.46 -17.23 1.32
N GLN A 228 -25.77 -18.51 1.08
CA GLN A 228 -27.10 -18.99 0.79
C GLN A 228 -28.08 -18.71 1.95
N LYS A 229 -27.71 -19.07 3.19
CA LYS A 229 -28.53 -18.83 4.39
C LYS A 229 -28.73 -17.34 4.65
N LEU A 230 -27.68 -16.53 4.52
CA LEU A 230 -27.71 -15.09 4.76
C LEU A 230 -28.64 -14.34 3.79
N ASN A 231 -28.81 -14.87 2.58
CA ASN A 231 -29.65 -14.27 1.53
C ASN A 231 -30.99 -14.99 1.33
N GLY A 232 -31.32 -15.97 2.17
CA GLY A 232 -32.59 -16.70 2.10
C GLY A 232 -32.82 -17.46 0.77
N ILE A 233 -31.74 -17.90 0.11
CA ILE A 233 -31.82 -18.55 -1.21
C ILE A 233 -32.17 -20.03 -1.05
N LYS A 234 -33.26 -20.46 -1.68
CA LYS A 234 -33.69 -21.87 -1.69
C LYS A 234 -32.81 -22.71 -2.64
N ASP A 235 -32.70 -24.02 -2.38
CA ASP A 235 -31.90 -24.93 -3.21
C ASP A 235 -32.33 -24.95 -4.68
N SER A 236 -33.64 -24.77 -4.93
CA SER A 236 -34.21 -24.66 -6.28
C SER A 236 -33.74 -23.42 -7.05
N GLU A 237 -33.33 -22.36 -6.35
CA GLU A 237 -32.93 -21.08 -6.93
C GLU A 237 -31.44 -21.02 -7.26
N LEU A 238 -30.63 -21.94 -6.70
CA LEU A 238 -29.17 -21.95 -6.87
C LEU A 238 -28.71 -22.02 -8.34
N ARG A 239 -29.49 -22.69 -9.19
CA ARG A 239 -29.19 -22.86 -10.62
C ARG A 239 -29.77 -21.73 -11.50
N LYS A 240 -30.58 -20.83 -10.93
CA LYS A 240 -31.31 -19.76 -11.65
C LYS A 240 -31.25 -18.44 -10.88
N LEU A 241 -30.06 -18.05 -10.44
CA LEU A 241 -29.88 -16.74 -9.81
C LEU A 241 -29.82 -15.64 -10.89
N PRO A 242 -30.66 -14.59 -10.79
CA PRO A 242 -30.67 -13.52 -11.79
C PRO A 242 -29.38 -12.70 -11.74
N ILE A 243 -28.88 -12.38 -12.93
CA ILE A 243 -27.75 -11.47 -13.12
C ILE A 243 -28.13 -10.10 -12.54
N GLY A 244 -27.23 -9.46 -11.80
CA GLY A 244 -27.48 -8.20 -11.12
C GLY A 244 -28.07 -8.33 -9.71
N LYS A 245 -28.39 -9.53 -9.23
CA LYS A 245 -28.84 -9.74 -7.84
C LYS A 245 -27.73 -9.36 -6.87
N VAL A 246 -28.07 -8.52 -5.88
CA VAL A 246 -27.17 -8.17 -4.78
C VAL A 246 -27.17 -9.30 -3.76
N ILE A 247 -25.99 -9.87 -3.53
CA ILE A 247 -25.73 -10.95 -2.59
C ILE A 247 -24.98 -10.35 -1.40
N LYS A 248 -25.56 -10.45 -0.21
CA LYS A 248 -24.87 -10.13 1.05
C LYS A 248 -23.81 -11.18 1.34
N LEU A 249 -22.66 -10.76 1.85
CA LEU A 249 -21.55 -11.64 2.20
C LEU A 249 -21.27 -11.59 3.70
N PRO A 250 -20.91 -12.73 4.33
CA PRO A 250 -20.57 -12.82 5.75
C PRO A 250 -19.18 -12.27 6.10
#